data_AF-R5QNG2-F1
#
_entry.id   AF-R5QNG2-F1
#
_cell.length_a   1.000
_cell.length_b   1.000
_cell.length_c   1.000
_cell.angle_alpha   90.00
_cell.angle_beta   90.00
_cell.angle_gamma   90.00
#
_symmetry.space_group_name_H-M   'P 1'
#
loop_
_entity.id
_entity.type
_entity.pdbx_description
1 polymer ?
#
loop_
_entity_poly.entity_id
_entity_poly.type
_entity_poly.pdbx_seq_one_letter_code
_entity_poly.pdbx_strand_id
1 'polypeptide(L)'
;MKKRISFILVLFFGLFAFEAQAELSIDITGARSEPMAVAMPDFAGNNEKAKELGKKIRDIIQADLESSGLFKVLDSYAYLQTFKGIDEAPRFVDWQAIRAEALVQGQVDYTNANQIRVSFRLWDVFSAEELSSVALEIDNKGWRRVAHIIADTIYKRITGEEGYFDTRIVYVAETGSAINRIKRLAIMDQDGENHQFLTDGLNLVLTPRFSPNMQQITYMSYYRDTPRVYLFDIETGKQQIVGDFPGMTFAPRFSPDGHKLIMSMAEDGNTDIFEMNLDTRVVRQLTRHPAIDTSPSYSPDGKKIVFNSDRSGAQQLYVMDANGKNVRRISFGAGRYATPVWSPRGDYIAFTKMQGRKFYIGVMFPDGTGERLVAEGYLVEAPTWSPNGRLLMYFRQDPPGFDGIPGATKIYAVDITGYNERRLITPVDASDPAWSPLLSNR
;
A
#
# COMPACT_ATOMS: atom_id res chain seq x y z
N MET A 1 -59.13 -21.14 58.91
CA MET A 1 -58.56 -20.06 58.08
C MET A 1 -57.07 -20.31 57.86
N LYS A 2 -56.71 -20.62 56.60
CA LYS A 2 -55.42 -20.54 55.88
C LYS A 2 -54.09 -20.71 56.66
N LYS A 3 -53.46 -21.88 56.51
CA LYS A 3 -52.00 -22.09 56.66
C LYS A 3 -51.28 -21.52 55.42
N ARG A 4 -50.31 -20.63 55.61
CA ARG A 4 -49.42 -20.12 54.55
C ARG A 4 -48.14 -20.94 54.55
N ILE A 5 -47.87 -21.64 53.45
CA ILE A 5 -46.59 -22.29 53.16
C ILE A 5 -45.77 -21.27 52.35
N SER A 6 -44.61 -20.89 52.87
CA SER A 6 -43.68 -19.99 52.17
C SER A 6 -42.68 -20.84 51.39
N PHE A 7 -42.73 -20.78 50.06
CA PHE A 7 -41.73 -21.38 49.18
C PHE A 7 -40.52 -20.43 49.10
N ILE A 8 -39.34 -20.93 49.48
CA ILE A 8 -38.07 -20.24 49.25
C ILE A 8 -37.58 -20.67 47.86
N LEU A 9 -37.54 -19.72 46.93
CA LEU A 9 -36.95 -19.89 45.61
C LEU A 9 -35.45 -19.57 45.71
N VAL A 10 -34.58 -20.58 45.63
CA VAL A 10 -33.13 -20.38 45.53
C VAL A 10 -32.79 -20.12 44.07
N LEU A 11 -32.43 -18.86 43.75
CA LEU A 11 -31.92 -18.48 42.44
C LEU A 11 -30.44 -18.87 42.36
N PHE A 12 -30.11 -19.86 41.53
CA PHE A 12 -28.74 -20.25 41.22
C PHE A 12 -28.19 -19.29 40.15
N PHE A 13 -27.41 -18.28 40.56
CA PHE A 13 -26.68 -17.42 39.65
C PHE A 13 -25.43 -18.19 39.16
N GLY A 14 -25.49 -18.75 37.97
CA GLY A 14 -24.32 -19.30 37.28
C GLY A 14 -23.39 -18.15 36.87
N LEU A 15 -22.24 -18.06 37.53
CA LEU A 15 -21.11 -17.26 37.08
C LEU A 15 -20.54 -17.93 35.82
N PHE A 16 -20.93 -17.43 34.65
CA PHE A 16 -20.15 -17.66 33.43
C PHE A 16 -18.87 -16.83 33.54
N ALA A 17 -17.78 -17.48 33.93
CA ALA A 17 -16.45 -16.92 33.74
C ALA A 17 -16.19 -16.92 32.22
N PHE A 18 -16.14 -15.74 31.61
CA PHE A 18 -15.49 -15.60 30.31
C PHE A 18 -14.01 -15.81 30.55
N GLU A 19 -13.45 -16.90 30.04
CA GLU A 19 -12.01 -17.00 29.87
C GLU A 19 -11.60 -15.90 28.88
N ALA A 20 -10.97 -14.85 29.40
CA ALA A 20 -10.25 -13.91 28.56
C ALA A 20 -9.01 -14.65 28.03
N GLN A 21 -9.13 -15.26 26.85
CA GLN A 21 -7.97 -15.77 26.14
C GLN A 21 -7.15 -14.56 25.68
N ALA A 22 -5.94 -14.43 26.21
CA ALA A 22 -4.98 -13.44 25.76
C ALA A 22 -4.40 -13.91 24.42
N GLU A 23 -5.07 -13.55 23.33
CA GLU A 23 -4.64 -13.87 21.97
C GLU A 23 -3.44 -13.00 21.56
N LEU A 24 -2.38 -13.62 21.03
CA LEU A 24 -1.19 -12.93 20.54
C LEU A 24 -1.57 -11.98 19.39
N SER A 25 -1.58 -10.68 19.68
CA SER A 25 -1.95 -9.63 18.73
C SER A 25 -1.18 -8.34 18.96
N ILE A 26 -1.00 -7.56 17.90
CA ILE A 26 -0.39 -6.22 17.97
C ILE A 26 -1.50 -5.18 17.84
N ASP A 27 -1.62 -4.28 18.82
CA ASP A 27 -2.44 -3.07 18.68
C ASP A 27 -1.70 -2.03 17.85
N ILE A 28 -2.31 -1.67 16.72
CA ILE A 28 -1.77 -0.79 15.69
C ILE A 28 -2.45 0.59 15.67
N THR A 29 -3.35 0.86 16.63
CA THR A 29 -4.24 2.05 16.65
C THR A 29 -3.65 3.27 17.37
N GLY A 30 -2.60 3.11 18.17
CA GLY A 30 -1.88 4.25 18.77
C GLY A 30 -1.01 3.90 19.99
N ALA A 31 -0.02 4.76 20.24
CA ALA A 31 1.14 4.60 21.13
C ALA A 31 2.19 3.60 20.63
N ARG A 32 3.46 4.00 20.76
CA ARG A 32 4.64 3.23 20.36
C ARG A 32 4.71 1.93 21.15
N SER A 33 4.33 0.80 20.54
CA SER A 33 4.67 -0.52 21.07
C SER A 33 6.11 -0.86 20.71
N GLU A 34 6.78 -1.63 21.57
CA GLU A 34 8.00 -2.30 21.13
C GLU A 34 7.63 -3.29 20.01
N PRO A 35 8.45 -3.43 18.95
CA PRO A 35 8.19 -4.41 17.91
C PRO A 35 8.13 -5.82 18.51
N MET A 36 7.16 -6.61 18.08
CA MET A 36 6.99 -7.99 18.55
C MET A 36 8.23 -8.82 18.22
N ALA A 37 8.77 -9.51 19.22
CA ALA A 37 9.91 -10.39 19.05
C ALA A 37 9.50 -11.70 18.38
N VAL A 38 10.00 -11.95 17.16
CA VAL A 38 9.72 -13.16 16.39
C VAL A 38 10.97 -14.01 16.24
N ALA A 39 10.90 -15.28 16.59
CA ALA A 39 11.91 -16.26 16.22
C ALA A 39 11.59 -16.85 14.85
N MET A 40 12.59 -16.94 13.97
CA MET A 40 12.46 -17.48 12.63
C MET A 40 13.72 -18.26 12.25
N PRO A 41 13.86 -19.53 12.68
CA PRO A 41 14.94 -20.39 12.26
C PRO A 41 14.91 -20.63 10.74
N ASP A 42 16.06 -21.06 10.21
CA ASP A 42 16.16 -21.43 8.79
C ASP A 42 15.14 -22.51 8.43
N PHE A 43 14.52 -22.34 7.26
CA PHE A 43 13.54 -23.30 6.77
C PHE A 43 14.26 -24.62 6.44
N ALA A 44 13.68 -25.73 6.90
CA ALA A 44 14.17 -27.06 6.59
C ALA A 44 14.04 -27.36 5.08
N GLY A 45 14.73 -28.38 4.57
CA GLY A 45 14.51 -28.82 3.20
C GLY A 45 15.06 -30.19 2.85
N ASN A 46 14.41 -30.84 1.89
CA ASN A 46 14.71 -32.22 1.47
C ASN A 46 16.07 -32.42 0.77
N ASN A 47 16.73 -31.35 0.32
CA ASN A 47 18.08 -31.38 -0.24
C ASN A 47 18.78 -30.01 -0.02
N GLU A 48 20.05 -29.92 -0.39
CA GLU A 48 20.84 -28.68 -0.15
C GLU A 48 20.29 -27.48 -0.91
N LYS A 49 19.85 -27.68 -2.16
CA LYS A 49 19.22 -26.64 -2.97
C LYS A 49 17.94 -26.10 -2.30
N ALA A 50 17.16 -26.98 -1.68
CA ALA A 50 15.94 -26.62 -0.96
C ALA A 50 16.24 -25.81 0.30
N LYS A 51 17.30 -26.18 1.05
CA LYS A 51 17.76 -25.41 2.22
C LYS A 51 18.27 -24.02 1.85
N GLU A 52 19.05 -23.89 0.78
CA GLU A 52 19.49 -22.60 0.26
C GLU A 52 18.31 -21.71 -0.14
N LEU A 53 17.30 -22.28 -0.81
CA LEU A 53 16.08 -21.57 -1.14
C LEU A 53 15.27 -21.19 0.10
N GLY A 54 15.20 -22.08 1.09
CA GLY A 54 14.57 -21.85 2.39
C GLY A 54 15.15 -20.65 3.12
N LYS A 55 16.48 -20.48 3.12
CA LYS A 55 17.14 -19.28 3.67
C LYS A 55 16.70 -18.01 2.95
N LYS A 56 16.68 -18.02 1.61
CA LYS A 56 16.24 -16.85 0.82
C LYS A 56 14.78 -16.48 1.08
N ILE A 57 13.90 -17.48 1.19
CA ILE A 57 12.48 -17.26 1.54
C ILE A 57 12.37 -16.65 2.94
N ARG A 58 13.08 -17.22 3.91
CA ARG A 58 13.14 -16.72 5.29
C ARG A 58 13.60 -15.26 5.34
N ASP A 59 14.67 -14.92 4.62
CA ASP A 59 15.23 -13.56 4.59
C ASP A 59 14.23 -12.54 4.03
N ILE A 60 13.42 -12.90 3.03
CA ILE A 60 12.36 -12.02 2.52
C ILE A 60 11.23 -11.87 3.54
N ILE A 61 10.76 -12.96 4.16
CA ILE A 61 9.71 -12.89 5.19
C ILE A 61 10.16 -11.99 6.34
N GLN A 62 11.41 -12.16 6.79
CA GLN A 62 12.02 -11.30 7.79
C GLN A 62 12.03 -9.83 7.34
N ALA A 63 12.56 -9.54 6.15
CA ALA A 63 12.66 -8.19 5.63
C ALA A 63 11.28 -7.51 5.53
N ASP A 64 10.27 -8.23 5.05
CA ASP A 64 8.90 -7.73 4.95
C ASP A 64 8.32 -7.35 6.32
N LEU A 65 8.35 -8.29 7.27
CA LEU A 65 7.83 -8.08 8.62
C LEU A 65 8.55 -6.94 9.34
N GLU A 66 9.89 -6.91 9.29
CA GLU A 66 10.68 -5.84 9.90
C GLU A 66 10.45 -4.49 9.22
N SER A 67 10.23 -4.48 7.89
CA SER A 67 9.95 -3.25 7.16
C SER A 67 8.67 -2.55 7.65
N SER A 68 7.70 -3.30 8.19
CA SER A 68 6.48 -2.73 8.77
C SER A 68 6.74 -1.94 10.06
N GLY A 69 7.86 -2.20 10.73
CA GLY A 69 8.19 -1.63 12.04
C GLY A 69 7.44 -2.26 13.22
N LEU A 70 6.55 -3.23 12.96
CA LEU A 70 5.76 -3.91 14.00
C LEU A 70 6.43 -5.18 14.54
N PHE A 71 7.41 -5.71 13.81
CA PHE A 71 8.09 -6.95 14.15
C PHE A 71 9.59 -6.74 14.24
N LYS A 72 10.25 -7.57 15.04
CA LYS A 72 11.70 -7.70 15.09
C LYS A 72 12.05 -9.18 15.10
N VAL A 73 12.78 -9.64 14.09
CA VAL A 73 13.26 -11.02 14.06
C VAL A 73 14.48 -11.12 14.96
N LEU A 74 14.48 -12.11 15.86
CA LEU A 74 15.56 -12.35 16.78
C LEU A 74 16.81 -12.88 16.05
N ASP A 75 17.99 -12.60 16.60
CA ASP A 75 19.24 -13.09 16.05
C ASP A 75 19.31 -14.62 16.14
N SER A 76 19.71 -15.27 15.04
CA SER A 76 19.80 -16.73 14.97
C SER A 76 20.84 -17.33 15.92
N TYR A 77 21.83 -16.56 16.38
CA TYR A 77 22.76 -16.99 17.43
C TYR A 77 22.08 -17.27 18.77
N ALA A 78 20.89 -16.72 19.01
CA ALA A 78 20.12 -16.97 20.23
C ALA A 78 19.35 -18.31 20.17
N TYR A 79 19.19 -18.92 19.00
CA TYR A 79 18.31 -20.09 18.83
C TYR A 79 18.94 -21.35 19.46
N LEU A 80 18.21 -21.95 20.40
CA LEU A 80 18.63 -23.17 21.11
C LEU A 80 18.13 -24.47 20.43
N GLN A 81 17.24 -24.34 19.44
CA GLN A 81 16.70 -25.43 18.64
C GLN A 81 16.83 -25.11 17.14
N THR A 82 17.15 -26.13 16.36
CA THR A 82 17.01 -26.15 14.90
C THR A 82 16.01 -27.23 14.51
N PHE A 83 15.32 -27.04 13.39
CA PHE A 83 14.29 -27.96 12.92
C PHE A 83 14.81 -28.80 11.75
N LYS A 84 14.53 -30.10 11.78
CA LYS A 84 14.80 -31.02 10.67
C LYS A 84 13.67 -31.04 9.64
N GLY A 85 12.47 -30.62 10.04
CA GLY A 85 11.27 -30.56 9.21
C GLY A 85 10.12 -29.87 9.93
N ILE A 86 9.01 -29.68 9.23
CA ILE A 86 7.83 -28.96 9.72
C ILE A 86 7.02 -29.72 10.77
N ASP A 87 7.20 -31.04 10.84
CA ASP A 87 6.49 -31.92 11.79
C ASP A 87 7.21 -32.04 13.15
N GLU A 88 8.43 -31.53 13.26
CA GLU A 88 9.15 -31.50 14.53
C GLU A 88 8.55 -30.42 15.43
N ALA A 89 8.04 -30.83 16.60
CA ALA A 89 7.40 -29.92 17.54
C ALA A 89 8.42 -28.94 18.16
N PRO A 90 8.08 -27.64 18.30
CA PRO A 90 8.91 -26.68 19.02
C PRO A 90 9.08 -27.04 20.49
N ARG A 91 10.31 -26.92 21.00
CA ARG A 91 10.58 -26.90 22.44
C ARG A 91 10.31 -25.50 22.97
N PHE A 92 9.06 -25.17 23.28
CA PHE A 92 8.64 -23.81 23.63
C PHE A 92 9.49 -23.14 24.73
N VAL A 93 9.97 -23.90 25.71
CA VAL A 93 10.86 -23.40 26.78
C VAL A 93 12.14 -22.75 26.22
N ASP A 94 12.71 -23.28 25.14
CA ASP A 94 13.90 -22.76 24.47
C ASP A 94 13.63 -21.36 23.86
N TRP A 95 12.45 -21.18 23.27
CA TRP A 95 12.03 -19.95 22.62
C TRP A 95 11.57 -18.88 23.64
N GLN A 96 10.93 -19.32 24.72
CA GLN A 96 10.59 -18.47 25.87
C GLN A 96 11.86 -17.91 26.55
N ALA A 97 12.93 -18.71 26.64
CA ALA A 97 14.19 -18.29 27.25
C ALA A 97 14.84 -17.10 26.53
N ILE A 98 14.63 -16.97 25.22
CA ILE A 98 15.10 -15.83 24.41
C ILE A 98 14.04 -14.74 24.23
N ARG A 99 12.91 -14.86 24.93
CA ARG A 99 11.77 -13.95 24.88
C ARG A 99 11.19 -13.77 23.47
N ALA A 100 11.17 -14.84 22.68
CA ALA A 100 10.36 -14.86 21.47
C ALA A 100 8.88 -14.88 21.87
N GLU A 101 8.09 -14.00 21.27
CA GLU A 101 6.63 -13.97 21.43
C GLU A 101 5.96 -14.87 20.39
N ALA A 102 6.48 -14.85 19.16
CA ALA A 102 6.04 -15.71 18.07
C ALA A 102 7.19 -16.54 17.51
N LEU A 103 6.88 -17.72 16.96
CA LEU A 103 7.84 -18.57 16.26
C LEU A 103 7.31 -18.93 14.87
N VAL A 104 8.13 -18.71 13.85
CA VAL A 104 7.86 -19.11 12.46
C VAL A 104 8.75 -20.29 12.10
N GLN A 105 8.14 -21.46 11.92
CA GLN A 105 8.79 -22.67 11.46
C GLN A 105 8.44 -22.91 9.99
N GLY A 106 9.41 -23.29 9.16
CA GLY A 106 9.17 -23.50 7.74
C GLY A 106 9.96 -24.66 7.13
N GLN A 107 9.50 -25.10 5.97
CA GLN A 107 10.11 -26.15 5.16
C GLN A 107 9.92 -25.86 3.67
N VAL A 108 10.96 -26.14 2.89
CA VAL A 108 10.93 -26.07 1.43
C VAL A 108 11.34 -27.41 0.85
N ASP A 109 10.54 -27.94 -0.05
CA ASP A 109 10.82 -29.19 -0.75
C ASP A 109 10.68 -29.00 -2.26
N TYR A 110 11.64 -29.50 -3.04
CA TYR A 110 11.41 -29.68 -4.48
C TYR A 110 10.54 -30.91 -4.70
N THR A 111 9.33 -30.74 -5.25
CA THR A 111 8.44 -31.86 -5.62
C THR A 111 8.82 -32.44 -6.98
N ASN A 112 9.37 -31.61 -7.87
CA ASN A 112 10.06 -32.02 -9.10
C ASN A 112 11.07 -30.93 -9.54
N ALA A 113 11.59 -31.01 -10.77
CA ALA A 113 12.60 -30.07 -11.28
C ALA A 113 12.13 -28.60 -11.31
N ASN A 114 10.84 -28.37 -11.55
CA ASN A 114 10.27 -27.03 -11.74
C ASN A 114 9.33 -26.61 -10.61
N GLN A 115 8.90 -27.51 -9.74
CA GLN A 115 7.96 -27.20 -8.66
C GLN A 115 8.59 -27.33 -7.28
N ILE A 116 8.21 -26.40 -6.42
CA ILE A 116 8.55 -26.39 -5.00
C ILE A 116 7.27 -26.41 -4.17
N ARG A 117 7.34 -27.04 -3.01
CA ARG A 117 6.37 -26.91 -1.93
C ARG A 117 7.01 -26.13 -0.80
N VAL A 118 6.40 -25.03 -0.40
CA VAL A 118 6.81 -24.23 0.75
C VAL A 118 5.72 -24.34 1.81
N SER A 119 6.08 -24.82 2.99
CA SER A 119 5.18 -24.97 4.12
C SER A 119 5.66 -24.15 5.30
N PHE A 120 4.76 -23.52 6.04
CA PHE A 120 5.10 -22.85 7.29
C PHE A 120 4.05 -23.05 8.37
N ARG A 121 4.47 -22.89 9.62
CA ARG A 121 3.64 -22.81 10.82
C ARG A 121 4.04 -21.59 11.62
N LEU A 122 3.05 -20.83 12.07
CA LEU A 122 3.20 -19.74 13.01
C LEU A 122 2.67 -20.21 14.37
N TRP A 123 3.48 -20.03 15.40
CA TRP A 123 3.18 -20.42 16.76
C TRP A 123 3.17 -19.21 17.68
N ASP A 124 2.26 -19.20 18.65
CA ASP A 124 2.39 -18.42 19.87
C ASP A 124 3.30 -19.18 20.85
N VAL A 125 4.40 -18.56 21.25
CA VAL A 125 5.43 -19.19 22.06
C VAL A 125 5.01 -19.35 23.53
N PHE A 126 4.15 -18.45 24.04
CA PHE A 126 3.74 -18.47 25.45
C PHE A 126 2.56 -19.42 25.68
N SER A 127 1.57 -19.42 24.80
CA SER A 127 0.44 -20.35 24.87
C SER A 127 0.75 -21.73 24.29
N ALA A 128 1.84 -21.86 23.51
CA ALA A 128 2.24 -23.08 22.80
C ALA A 128 1.18 -23.54 21.78
N GLU A 129 0.45 -22.60 21.19
CA GLU A 129 -0.62 -22.86 20.23
C GLU A 129 -0.18 -22.54 18.79
N GLU A 130 -0.67 -23.35 17.84
CA GLU A 130 -0.52 -23.06 16.41
C GLU A 130 -1.54 -21.98 16.03
N LEU A 131 -1.03 -20.83 15.56
CA LEU A 131 -1.87 -19.72 15.13
C LEU A 131 -2.29 -19.82 13.66
N SER A 132 -1.41 -20.37 12.82
CA SER A 132 -1.64 -20.51 11.38
C SER A 132 -0.67 -21.51 10.77
N SER A 133 -1.12 -22.23 9.74
CA SER A 133 -0.27 -23.06 8.90
C SER A 133 -0.71 -23.02 7.45
N VAL A 134 0.26 -22.99 6.54
CA VAL A 134 0.01 -22.94 5.09
C VAL A 134 1.03 -23.81 4.38
N ALA A 135 0.61 -24.48 3.32
CA ALA A 135 1.47 -25.15 2.36
C ALA A 135 1.09 -24.74 0.93
N LEU A 136 2.06 -24.22 0.17
CA LEU A 136 1.88 -23.77 -1.21
C LEU A 136 2.77 -24.59 -2.14
N GLU A 137 2.20 -25.09 -3.23
CA GLU A 137 2.93 -25.77 -4.30
C GLU A 137 2.90 -24.91 -5.56
N ILE A 138 4.07 -24.47 -6.01
CA ILE A 138 4.21 -23.48 -7.08
C ILE A 138 5.39 -23.81 -8.01
N ASP A 139 5.41 -23.17 -9.18
CA ASP A 139 6.62 -23.12 -10.01
C ASP A 139 7.75 -22.40 -9.26
N ASN A 140 8.96 -22.95 -9.33
CA ASN A 140 10.11 -22.48 -8.57
C ASN A 140 10.53 -21.03 -8.89
N LYS A 141 10.07 -20.46 -10.01
CA LYS A 141 10.28 -19.04 -10.34
C LYS A 141 9.48 -18.10 -9.44
N GLY A 142 8.36 -18.57 -8.87
CA GLY A 142 7.47 -17.79 -8.00
C GLY A 142 7.89 -17.76 -6.53
N TRP A 143 9.09 -18.24 -6.18
CA TRP A 143 9.50 -18.42 -4.78
C TRP A 143 9.48 -17.12 -3.95
N ARG A 144 9.83 -15.97 -4.56
CA ARG A 144 9.77 -14.65 -3.90
C ARG A 144 8.34 -14.28 -3.51
N ARG A 145 7.41 -14.44 -4.44
CA ARG A 145 5.99 -14.20 -4.23
C ARG A 145 5.45 -15.04 -3.07
N VAL A 146 5.86 -16.30 -2.97
CA VAL A 146 5.48 -17.14 -1.82
C VAL A 146 6.00 -16.61 -0.50
N ALA A 147 7.22 -16.06 -0.45
CA ALA A 147 7.73 -15.42 0.75
C ALA A 147 6.86 -14.23 1.17
N HIS A 148 6.49 -13.35 0.23
CA HIS A 148 5.59 -12.23 0.49
C HIS A 148 4.20 -12.67 0.95
N ILE A 149 3.62 -13.72 0.35
CA ILE A 149 2.32 -14.29 0.78
C ILE A 149 2.40 -14.83 2.22
N ILE A 150 3.50 -15.49 2.58
CA ILE A 150 3.72 -15.98 3.95
C ILE A 150 3.84 -14.81 4.92
N ALA A 151 4.60 -13.76 4.56
CA ALA A 151 4.71 -12.55 5.35
C ALA A 151 3.34 -11.86 5.54
N ASP A 152 2.53 -11.76 4.49
CA ASP A 152 1.17 -11.22 4.54
C ASP A 152 0.26 -12.05 5.44
N THR A 153 0.42 -13.38 5.43
CA THR A 153 -0.35 -14.30 6.28
C THR A 153 0.01 -14.10 7.76
N ILE A 154 1.31 -14.00 8.08
CA ILE A 154 1.79 -13.74 9.44
C ILE A 154 1.32 -12.36 9.91
N TYR A 155 1.52 -11.34 9.09
CA TYR A 155 1.11 -9.96 9.36
C TYR A 155 -0.37 -9.89 9.68
N LYS A 156 -1.22 -10.49 8.83
CA LYS A 156 -2.66 -10.51 9.02
C LYS A 156 -3.07 -11.25 10.28
N ARG A 157 -2.47 -12.41 10.57
CA ARG A 157 -2.83 -13.19 11.75
C ARG A 157 -2.55 -12.43 13.04
N ILE A 158 -1.44 -11.70 13.10
CA ILE A 158 -0.98 -10.99 14.30
C ILE A 158 -1.60 -9.59 14.44
N THR A 159 -1.80 -8.87 13.35
CA THR A 159 -2.27 -7.47 13.40
C THR A 159 -3.77 -7.33 13.16
N GLY A 160 -4.40 -8.33 12.55
CA GLY A 160 -5.78 -8.27 12.07
C GLY A 160 -5.99 -7.42 10.80
N GLU A 161 -4.95 -6.75 10.28
CA GLU A 161 -5.01 -6.01 9.01
C GLU A 161 -4.55 -6.87 7.82
N GLU A 162 -5.14 -6.67 6.64
CA GLU A 162 -4.66 -7.33 5.43
C GLU A 162 -3.19 -6.96 5.15
N GLY A 163 -2.44 -7.91 4.60
CA GLY A 163 -1.09 -7.69 4.15
C GLY A 163 -0.98 -6.78 2.91
N TYR A 164 0.26 -6.41 2.57
CA TYR A 164 0.59 -5.57 1.42
C TYR A 164 1.95 -5.92 0.80
N PHE A 165 2.58 -7.02 1.22
CA PHE A 165 3.91 -7.40 0.74
C PHE A 165 3.84 -8.02 -0.67
N ASP A 166 2.80 -8.80 -1.00
CA ASP A 166 2.59 -9.31 -2.36
C ASP A 166 1.98 -8.24 -3.29
N THR A 167 2.72 -7.15 -3.48
CA THR A 167 2.33 -6.00 -4.30
C THR A 167 3.50 -5.47 -5.13
N ARG A 168 3.17 -4.61 -6.10
CA ARG A 168 4.11 -3.95 -7.01
C ARG A 168 3.94 -2.44 -6.98
N ILE A 169 5.01 -1.75 -7.34
CA ILE A 169 5.03 -0.29 -7.47
C ILE A 169 5.34 0.05 -8.92
N VAL A 170 4.47 0.86 -9.53
CA VAL A 170 4.79 1.53 -10.79
C VAL A 170 5.20 2.96 -10.48
N TYR A 171 6.19 3.48 -11.20
CA TYR A 171 6.67 4.83 -11.00
C TYR A 171 7.30 5.39 -12.27
N VAL A 172 7.62 6.68 -12.25
CA VAL A 172 8.35 7.36 -13.32
C VAL A 172 9.84 7.38 -12.98
N ALA A 173 10.61 6.60 -13.72
CA ALA A 173 12.07 6.55 -13.64
C ALA A 173 12.69 7.67 -14.49
N GLU A 174 13.61 8.42 -13.90
CA GLU A 174 14.18 9.63 -14.48
C GLU A 174 15.70 9.50 -14.66
N THR A 175 16.18 9.84 -15.87
CA THR A 175 17.60 9.79 -16.23
C THR A 175 17.99 10.97 -17.10
N GLY A 176 19.29 11.25 -17.25
CA GLY A 176 19.79 12.40 -17.99
C GLY A 176 19.84 13.68 -17.15
N SER A 177 20.23 14.79 -17.77
CA SER A 177 20.33 16.09 -17.10
C SER A 177 18.96 16.74 -16.89
N ALA A 178 18.88 17.76 -16.04
CA ALA A 178 17.62 18.46 -15.76
C ALA A 178 16.96 19.08 -17.02
N ILE A 179 17.76 19.46 -18.02
CA ILE A 179 17.29 20.06 -19.28
C ILE A 179 17.03 19.02 -20.39
N ASN A 180 17.56 17.81 -20.27
CA ASN A 180 17.39 16.71 -21.22
C ASN A 180 16.95 15.45 -20.48
N ARG A 181 15.85 15.57 -19.72
CA ARG A 181 15.38 14.50 -18.84
C ARG A 181 14.63 13.44 -19.64
N ILE A 182 15.07 12.20 -19.54
CA ILE A 182 14.39 11.03 -20.07
C ILE A 182 13.54 10.43 -18.95
N LYS A 183 12.23 10.37 -19.16
CA LYS A 183 11.27 9.76 -18.24
C LYS A 183 10.75 8.45 -18.82
N ARG A 184 10.74 7.40 -18.01
CA ARG A 184 10.24 6.06 -18.36
C ARG A 184 9.29 5.56 -17.29
N LEU A 185 8.28 4.78 -17.66
CA LEU A 185 7.56 3.97 -16.71
C LEU A 185 8.44 2.78 -16.31
N ALA A 186 8.51 2.53 -15.01
CA ALA A 186 9.16 1.37 -14.44
C ALA A 186 8.24 0.70 -13.43
N ILE A 187 8.42 -0.61 -13.24
CA ILE A 187 7.71 -1.41 -12.25
C ILE A 187 8.71 -2.23 -11.44
N MET A 188 8.42 -2.45 -10.17
CA MET A 188 9.19 -3.29 -9.25
C MET A 188 8.25 -3.90 -8.20
N ASP A 189 8.71 -4.90 -7.46
CA ASP A 189 8.04 -5.38 -6.25
C ASP A 189 8.09 -4.26 -5.18
N GLN A 190 7.24 -4.32 -4.14
CA GLN A 190 7.20 -3.27 -3.11
C GLN A 190 8.51 -3.07 -2.35
N ASP A 191 9.37 -4.08 -2.34
CA ASP A 191 10.71 -4.07 -1.74
C ASP A 191 11.82 -3.57 -2.68
N GLY A 192 11.48 -3.25 -3.95
CA GLY A 192 12.40 -2.71 -4.95
C GLY A 192 13.03 -3.74 -5.89
N GLU A 193 12.76 -5.03 -5.67
CA GLU A 193 13.27 -6.12 -6.50
C GLU A 193 12.44 -6.31 -7.78
N ASN A 194 12.91 -7.20 -8.67
CA ASN A 194 12.24 -7.52 -9.94
C ASN A 194 11.97 -6.29 -10.85
N HIS A 195 12.81 -5.25 -10.73
CA HIS A 195 12.66 -4.00 -11.46
C HIS A 195 12.72 -4.17 -13.00
N GLN A 196 11.78 -3.56 -13.71
CA GLN A 196 11.68 -3.56 -15.17
C GLN A 196 11.18 -2.21 -15.71
N PHE A 197 11.70 -1.79 -16.88
CA PHE A 197 11.13 -0.66 -17.61
C PHE A 197 9.96 -1.11 -18.48
N LEU A 198 8.84 -0.38 -18.41
CA LEU A 198 7.64 -0.62 -19.21
C LEU A 198 7.61 0.21 -20.51
N THR A 199 8.44 1.25 -20.60
CA THR A 199 8.53 2.14 -21.77
C THR A 199 9.99 2.44 -22.12
N ASP A 200 10.25 2.73 -23.39
CA ASP A 200 11.59 3.00 -23.93
C ASP A 200 12.17 4.39 -23.57
N GLY A 201 11.31 5.36 -23.24
CA GLY A 201 11.70 6.75 -22.93
C GLY A 201 11.77 7.67 -24.15
N LEU A 202 11.25 7.26 -25.31
CA LEU A 202 11.17 8.10 -26.51
C LEU A 202 10.14 9.23 -26.38
N ASN A 203 9.08 8.99 -25.60
CA ASN A 203 8.04 9.97 -25.33
C ASN A 203 8.02 10.29 -23.83
N LEU A 204 7.71 11.54 -23.47
CA LEU A 204 7.55 11.94 -22.08
C LEU A 204 6.33 11.21 -21.49
N VAL A 205 6.56 10.44 -20.44
CA VAL A 205 5.51 9.74 -19.67
C VAL A 205 5.36 10.34 -18.28
N LEU A 206 4.12 10.44 -17.81
CA LEU A 206 3.78 11.07 -16.54
C LEU A 206 2.67 10.33 -15.81
N THR A 207 2.73 10.38 -14.48
CA THR A 207 1.63 10.05 -13.55
C THR A 207 0.95 8.69 -13.80
N PRO A 208 1.62 7.55 -13.59
CA PRO A 208 0.93 6.27 -13.66
C PRO A 208 -0.07 6.09 -12.50
N ARG A 209 -1.18 5.38 -12.75
CA ARG A 209 -2.23 5.08 -11.76
C ARG A 209 -2.72 3.65 -11.94
N PHE A 210 -2.63 2.82 -10.90
CA PHE A 210 -3.17 1.47 -10.91
C PHE A 210 -4.70 1.46 -10.92
N SER A 211 -5.25 0.45 -11.60
CA SER A 211 -6.60 0.00 -11.36
C SER A 211 -6.68 -0.65 -9.97
N PRO A 212 -7.73 -0.39 -9.17
CA PRO A 212 -7.87 -0.94 -7.82
C PRO A 212 -8.16 -2.44 -7.79
N ASN A 213 -8.57 -3.04 -8.91
CA ASN A 213 -9.01 -4.44 -8.97
C ASN A 213 -8.31 -5.28 -10.04
N MET A 214 -7.43 -4.68 -10.84
CA MET A 214 -6.73 -5.35 -11.94
C MET A 214 -5.28 -4.88 -11.99
N GLN A 215 -4.40 -5.73 -12.54
CA GLN A 215 -3.00 -5.38 -12.80
C GLN A 215 -2.88 -4.55 -14.09
N GLN A 216 -3.60 -3.44 -14.11
CA GLN A 216 -3.65 -2.47 -15.20
C GLN A 216 -3.29 -1.08 -14.67
N ILE A 217 -2.67 -0.27 -15.50
CA ILE A 217 -2.35 1.12 -15.19
C ILE A 217 -2.91 2.04 -16.26
N THR A 218 -3.34 3.23 -15.84
CA THR A 218 -3.44 4.37 -16.73
C THR A 218 -2.20 5.24 -16.58
N TYR A 219 -1.78 5.87 -17.66
CA TYR A 219 -0.69 6.84 -17.63
C TYR A 219 -0.86 7.86 -18.75
N MET A 220 -0.21 9.01 -18.61
CA MET A 220 -0.19 10.05 -19.64
C MET A 220 1.12 9.98 -20.41
N SER A 221 1.06 10.15 -21.72
CA SER A 221 2.24 10.28 -22.58
C SER A 221 2.05 11.38 -23.62
N TYR A 222 3.11 12.15 -23.85
CA TYR A 222 3.12 13.21 -24.86
C TYR A 222 3.67 12.67 -26.17
N TYR A 223 2.77 12.45 -27.12
CA TYR A 223 3.13 12.09 -28.48
C TYR A 223 2.94 13.30 -29.38
N ARG A 224 4.03 13.82 -29.97
CA ARG A 224 4.02 15.05 -30.80
C ARG A 224 3.33 16.22 -30.08
N ASP A 225 3.75 16.49 -28.85
CA ASP A 225 3.25 17.57 -27.98
C ASP A 225 1.77 17.49 -27.60
N THR A 226 1.10 16.38 -27.91
CA THR A 226 -0.30 16.15 -27.53
C THR A 226 -0.37 15.16 -26.37
N PRO A 227 -0.99 15.52 -25.23
CA PRO A 227 -1.18 14.60 -24.12
C PRO A 227 -2.20 13.53 -24.47
N ARG A 228 -1.80 12.28 -24.32
CA ARG A 228 -2.63 11.10 -24.52
C ARG A 228 -2.71 10.27 -23.26
N VAL A 229 -3.89 9.72 -22.98
CA VAL A 229 -4.06 8.74 -21.91
C VAL A 229 -3.97 7.34 -22.51
N TYR A 230 -3.14 6.52 -21.91
CA TYR A 230 -2.99 5.11 -22.24
C TYR A 230 -3.50 4.24 -21.10
N LEU A 231 -4.10 3.10 -21.47
CA LEU A 231 -4.37 1.97 -20.60
C LEU A 231 -3.35 0.89 -20.93
N PHE A 232 -2.64 0.38 -19.93
CA PHE A 232 -1.61 -0.63 -20.08
C PHE A 232 -1.88 -1.80 -19.15
N ASP A 233 -1.96 -2.98 -19.74
CA ASP A 233 -2.13 -4.24 -19.04
C ASP A 233 -0.76 -4.84 -18.74
N ILE A 234 -0.41 -4.95 -17.46
CA ILE A 234 0.94 -5.33 -17.03
C ILE A 234 1.22 -6.81 -17.32
N GLU A 235 0.19 -7.66 -17.25
CA GLU A 235 0.35 -9.10 -17.42
C GLU A 235 0.56 -9.47 -18.89
N THR A 236 -0.16 -8.81 -19.80
CA THR A 236 -0.10 -9.08 -21.24
C THR A 236 0.85 -8.15 -22.00
N GLY A 237 1.25 -7.03 -21.40
CA GLY A 237 2.00 -5.96 -22.08
C GLY A 237 1.18 -5.18 -23.11
N LYS A 238 -0.15 -5.39 -23.16
CA LYS A 238 -1.02 -4.75 -24.15
C LYS A 238 -1.28 -3.29 -23.77
N GLN A 239 -1.07 -2.40 -24.72
CA GLN A 239 -1.34 -0.97 -24.59
C GLN A 239 -2.52 -0.54 -25.47
N GLN A 240 -3.42 0.27 -24.91
CA GLN A 240 -4.56 0.86 -25.61
C GLN A 240 -4.61 2.37 -25.38
N ILE A 241 -4.91 3.12 -26.43
CA ILE A 241 -5.22 4.56 -26.31
C ILE A 241 -6.62 4.70 -25.74
N VAL A 242 -6.76 5.45 -24.64
CA VAL A 242 -8.05 5.79 -24.05
C VAL A 242 -8.68 6.95 -24.81
N GLY A 243 -7.87 7.96 -25.14
CA GLY A 243 -8.26 9.16 -25.87
C GLY A 243 -7.18 10.24 -25.82
N ASP A 244 -7.40 11.28 -26.61
CA ASP A 244 -6.61 12.52 -26.59
C ASP A 244 -7.37 13.52 -25.70
N PHE A 245 -6.69 14.11 -24.71
CA PHE A 245 -7.32 15.02 -23.75
C PHE A 245 -6.52 16.32 -23.62
N PRO A 246 -6.68 17.26 -24.55
CA PRO A 246 -6.00 18.55 -24.49
C PRO A 246 -6.27 19.28 -23.17
N GLY A 247 -5.25 19.96 -22.63
CA GLY A 247 -5.37 20.71 -21.39
C GLY A 247 -5.42 19.86 -20.10
N MET A 248 -5.30 18.54 -20.21
CA MET A 248 -5.15 17.65 -19.05
C MET A 248 -3.78 17.82 -18.39
N THR A 249 -3.75 17.84 -17.06
CA THR A 249 -2.53 18.06 -16.26
C THR A 249 -2.07 16.80 -15.50
N PHE A 250 -2.96 15.83 -15.29
CA PHE A 250 -2.66 14.56 -14.59
C PHE A 250 -3.38 13.40 -15.28
N ALA A 251 -2.79 12.20 -15.24
CA ALA A 251 -3.50 11.01 -15.69
C ALA A 251 -4.78 10.75 -14.87
N PRO A 252 -5.83 10.18 -15.51
CA PRO A 252 -7.06 9.81 -14.84
C PRO A 252 -6.85 8.76 -13.75
N ARG A 253 -7.81 8.67 -12.82
CA ARG A 253 -7.90 7.57 -11.85
C ARG A 253 -9.09 6.68 -12.17
N PHE A 254 -8.97 5.40 -11.86
CA PHE A 254 -10.08 4.46 -11.98
C PHE A 254 -11.15 4.70 -10.91
N SER A 255 -12.40 4.37 -11.25
CA SER A 255 -13.43 4.06 -10.27
C SER A 255 -13.07 2.77 -9.50
N PRO A 256 -13.60 2.57 -8.28
CA PRO A 256 -13.32 1.37 -7.48
C PRO A 256 -13.67 0.05 -8.17
N ASP A 257 -14.68 0.08 -9.04
CA ASP A 257 -15.11 -1.06 -9.86
C ASP A 257 -14.28 -1.26 -11.14
N GLY A 258 -13.37 -0.34 -11.47
CA GLY A 258 -12.49 -0.40 -12.64
C GLY A 258 -13.16 -0.05 -13.98
N HIS A 259 -14.47 0.27 -14.02
CA HIS A 259 -15.20 0.48 -15.29
C HIS A 259 -15.19 1.93 -15.79
N LYS A 260 -14.72 2.86 -14.98
CA LYS A 260 -14.72 4.29 -15.30
C LYS A 260 -13.39 4.93 -14.96
N LEU A 261 -13.13 6.06 -15.62
CA LEU A 261 -12.03 6.95 -15.34
C LEU A 261 -12.58 8.30 -14.89
N ILE A 262 -11.99 8.87 -13.84
CA ILE A 262 -12.24 10.25 -13.43
C ILE A 262 -11.01 11.10 -13.71
N MET A 263 -11.24 12.30 -14.23
CA MET A 263 -10.17 13.14 -14.77
C MET A 263 -10.48 14.62 -14.65
N SER A 264 -9.43 15.42 -14.81
CA SER A 264 -9.52 16.87 -14.92
C SER A 264 -9.18 17.26 -16.34
N MET A 265 -10.05 18.05 -16.97
CA MET A 265 -9.89 18.46 -18.36
C MET A 265 -10.18 19.95 -18.47
N ALA A 266 -9.33 20.66 -19.22
CA ALA A 266 -9.52 22.08 -19.46
C ALA A 266 -10.28 22.29 -20.78
N GLU A 267 -11.42 22.96 -20.70
CA GLU A 267 -12.21 23.39 -21.85
C GLU A 267 -12.36 24.92 -21.76
N ASP A 268 -12.07 25.63 -22.84
CA ASP A 268 -12.15 27.09 -22.94
C ASP A 268 -11.46 27.88 -21.80
N GLY A 269 -10.36 27.33 -21.29
CA GLY A 269 -9.54 27.95 -20.24
C GLY A 269 -9.99 27.68 -18.80
N ASN A 270 -11.06 26.90 -18.59
CA ASN A 270 -11.50 26.45 -17.26
C ASN A 270 -11.27 24.94 -17.11
N THR A 271 -10.76 24.50 -15.95
CA THR A 271 -10.57 23.07 -15.67
C THR A 271 -11.69 22.55 -14.79
N ASP A 272 -12.42 21.55 -15.31
CA ASP A 272 -13.50 20.86 -14.62
C ASP A 272 -13.19 19.36 -14.48
N ILE A 273 -13.98 18.69 -13.64
CA ILE A 273 -13.92 17.24 -13.41
C ILE A 273 -14.90 16.53 -14.33
N PHE A 274 -14.40 15.49 -14.99
CA PHE A 274 -15.16 14.63 -15.88
C PHE A 274 -15.01 13.16 -15.47
N GLU A 275 -16.04 12.38 -15.77
CA GLU A 275 -16.07 10.93 -15.64
C GLU A 275 -16.27 10.32 -17.03
N MET A 276 -15.50 9.30 -17.36
CA MET A 276 -15.57 8.56 -18.62
C MET A 276 -15.84 7.09 -18.35
N ASN A 277 -16.84 6.51 -19.00
CA ASN A 277 -17.04 5.07 -19.00
C ASN A 277 -16.08 4.41 -20.01
N LEU A 278 -15.33 3.39 -19.58
CA LEU A 278 -14.28 2.78 -20.39
C LEU A 278 -14.82 1.92 -21.54
N ASP A 279 -15.98 1.29 -21.35
CA ASP A 279 -16.60 0.40 -22.34
C ASP A 279 -17.26 1.18 -23.47
N THR A 280 -18.04 2.20 -23.11
CA THR A 280 -18.87 2.99 -24.04
C THR A 280 -18.17 4.26 -24.54
N ARG A 281 -17.08 4.67 -23.90
CA ARG A 281 -16.36 5.93 -24.14
C ARG A 281 -17.19 7.19 -23.88
N VAL A 282 -18.38 7.07 -23.28
CA VAL A 282 -19.20 8.23 -22.91
C VAL A 282 -18.52 9.03 -21.80
N VAL A 283 -18.40 10.34 -22.01
CA VAL A 283 -17.85 11.31 -21.06
C VAL A 283 -18.98 12.14 -20.46
N ARG A 284 -18.93 12.35 -19.14
CA ARG A 284 -19.89 13.14 -18.37
C ARG A 284 -19.15 14.15 -17.50
N GLN A 285 -19.50 15.42 -17.65
CA GLN A 285 -18.99 16.50 -16.79
C GLN A 285 -19.66 16.45 -15.41
N LEU A 286 -18.86 16.49 -14.34
CA LEU A 286 -19.33 16.44 -12.94
C LEU A 286 -19.35 17.83 -12.28
N THR A 287 -18.41 18.71 -12.63
CA THR A 287 -18.36 20.08 -12.11
C THR A 287 -18.64 21.08 -13.22
N ARG A 288 -19.30 22.18 -12.84
CA ARG A 288 -19.56 23.33 -13.72
C ARG A 288 -19.39 24.59 -12.88
N HIS A 289 -18.15 24.96 -12.61
CA HIS A 289 -17.84 26.12 -11.78
C HIS A 289 -16.69 26.93 -12.41
N PRO A 290 -16.69 28.29 -12.32
CA PRO A 290 -15.58 29.12 -12.82
C PRO A 290 -14.23 28.95 -12.08
N ALA A 291 -14.12 27.94 -11.22
CA ALA A 291 -12.93 27.64 -10.44
C ALA A 291 -12.20 26.47 -11.07
N ILE A 292 -10.91 26.35 -10.78
CA ILE A 292 -10.09 25.25 -11.28
C ILE A 292 -10.28 24.03 -10.38
N ASP A 293 -10.99 23.02 -10.88
CA ASP A 293 -11.29 21.77 -10.19
C ASP A 293 -10.37 20.65 -10.70
N THR A 294 -9.42 20.18 -9.87
CA THR A 294 -8.41 19.18 -10.29
C THR A 294 -8.22 18.00 -9.36
N SER A 295 -7.48 17.00 -9.87
CA SER A 295 -6.98 15.84 -9.13
C SER A 295 -8.05 15.03 -8.39
N PRO A 296 -9.15 14.64 -9.07
CA PRO A 296 -10.24 13.90 -8.45
C PRO A 296 -9.84 12.47 -8.07
N SER A 297 -10.40 11.96 -6.98
CA SER A 297 -10.28 10.57 -6.51
C SER A 297 -11.60 10.09 -5.92
N TYR A 298 -12.03 8.89 -6.29
CA TYR A 298 -13.20 8.25 -5.68
C TYR A 298 -12.93 7.82 -4.24
N SER A 299 -13.98 7.78 -3.43
CA SER A 299 -14.03 6.94 -2.22
C SER A 299 -14.06 5.46 -2.62
N PRO A 300 -13.57 4.54 -1.77
CA PRO A 300 -13.53 3.11 -2.11
C PRO A 300 -14.91 2.49 -2.32
N ASP A 301 -15.97 3.06 -1.74
CA ASP A 301 -17.35 2.64 -1.96
C ASP A 301 -17.98 3.25 -3.24
N GLY A 302 -17.24 4.10 -3.96
CA GLY A 302 -17.67 4.76 -5.19
C GLY A 302 -18.74 5.83 -5.02
N LYS A 303 -19.14 6.17 -3.78
CA LYS A 303 -20.25 7.11 -3.53
C LYS A 303 -19.82 8.57 -3.51
N LYS A 304 -18.56 8.84 -3.21
CA LYS A 304 -18.00 10.19 -3.06
C LYS A 304 -16.79 10.38 -3.95
N ILE A 305 -16.47 11.64 -4.22
CA ILE A 305 -15.26 12.07 -4.90
C ILE A 305 -14.62 13.17 -4.06
N VAL A 306 -13.33 13.03 -3.77
CA VAL A 306 -12.50 14.13 -3.27
C VAL A 306 -11.74 14.76 -4.43
N PHE A 307 -11.55 16.08 -4.39
CA PHE A 307 -10.79 16.84 -5.38
C PHE A 307 -10.28 18.14 -4.77
N ASN A 308 -9.38 18.85 -5.45
CA ASN A 308 -8.98 20.18 -5.04
C ASN A 308 -9.58 21.27 -5.94
N SER A 309 -9.90 22.42 -5.35
CA SER A 309 -10.51 23.55 -6.04
C SER A 309 -10.04 24.89 -5.46
N ASP A 310 -9.91 25.91 -6.29
CA ASP A 310 -9.63 27.29 -5.86
C ASP A 310 -10.89 28.14 -5.66
N ARG A 311 -12.09 27.53 -5.67
CA ARG A 311 -13.39 28.23 -5.52
C ARG A 311 -13.58 29.07 -4.26
N SER A 312 -12.71 28.92 -3.26
CA SER A 312 -12.68 29.75 -2.03
C SER A 312 -11.45 30.68 -1.98
N GLY A 313 -10.91 31.06 -3.15
CA GLY A 313 -9.77 31.97 -3.31
C GLY A 313 -8.41 31.28 -3.38
N ALA A 314 -8.16 30.31 -2.50
CA ALA A 314 -6.96 29.47 -2.54
C ALA A 314 -7.32 28.00 -2.82
N GLN A 315 -6.35 27.24 -3.32
CA GLN A 315 -6.49 25.80 -3.60
C GLN A 315 -6.74 25.01 -2.29
N GLN A 316 -7.89 24.38 -2.20
CA GLN A 316 -8.39 23.66 -1.01
C GLN A 316 -9.05 22.35 -1.43
N LEU A 317 -9.25 21.43 -0.49
CA LEU A 317 -9.89 20.14 -0.73
C LEU A 317 -11.40 20.23 -0.54
N TYR A 318 -12.11 19.53 -1.43
CA TYR A 318 -13.56 19.43 -1.45
C TYR A 318 -13.98 17.97 -1.64
N VAL A 319 -15.15 17.63 -1.13
CA VAL A 319 -15.82 16.35 -1.37
C VAL A 319 -17.16 16.61 -2.01
N MET A 320 -17.56 15.77 -2.95
CA MET A 320 -18.87 15.76 -3.57
C MET A 320 -19.42 14.33 -3.68
N ASP A 321 -20.70 14.20 -4.00
CA ASP A 321 -21.28 12.92 -4.41
C ASP A 321 -20.72 12.49 -5.77
N ALA A 322 -20.68 11.19 -6.05
CA ALA A 322 -20.24 10.65 -7.34
C ALA A 322 -21.07 11.15 -8.56
N ASN A 323 -22.23 11.76 -8.31
CA ASN A 323 -23.05 12.39 -9.34
C ASN A 323 -22.71 13.89 -9.58
N GLY A 324 -21.74 14.46 -8.86
CA GLY A 324 -21.32 15.85 -8.95
C GLY A 324 -22.02 16.82 -8.00
N LYS A 325 -23.01 16.36 -7.21
CA LYS A 325 -23.78 17.21 -6.28
C LYS A 325 -23.14 17.29 -4.90
N ASN A 326 -23.70 18.16 -4.06
CA ASN A 326 -23.36 18.26 -2.63
C ASN A 326 -21.88 18.55 -2.37
N VAL A 327 -21.30 19.44 -3.19
CA VAL A 327 -19.90 19.86 -3.02
C VAL A 327 -19.74 20.59 -1.68
N ARG A 328 -18.80 20.12 -0.86
CA ARG A 328 -18.44 20.71 0.44
C ARG A 328 -16.94 20.82 0.59
N ARG A 329 -16.46 21.92 1.17
CA ARG A 329 -15.05 22.09 1.53
C ARG A 329 -14.72 21.23 2.75
N ILE A 330 -13.54 20.61 2.77
CA ILE A 330 -13.08 19.81 3.91
C ILE A 330 -11.76 20.31 4.52
N SER A 331 -10.91 21.03 3.77
CA SER A 331 -9.67 21.60 4.34
C SER A 331 -9.86 23.05 4.76
N PHE A 332 -9.43 23.42 5.97
CA PHE A 332 -9.58 24.77 6.50
C PHE A 332 -8.28 25.38 7.05
N GLY A 333 -7.18 24.62 7.04
CA GLY A 333 -5.87 25.11 7.47
C GLY A 333 -5.21 26.06 6.47
N ALA A 334 -4.09 26.65 6.89
CA ALA A 334 -3.31 27.56 6.06
C ALA A 334 -2.50 26.81 4.99
N GLY A 335 -2.30 27.44 3.84
CA GLY A 335 -1.56 26.87 2.70
C GLY A 335 -2.48 26.43 1.55
N ARG A 336 -1.88 25.75 0.57
CA ARG A 336 -2.57 25.18 -0.59
C ARG A 336 -2.62 23.67 -0.45
N TYR A 337 -3.79 23.08 -0.67
CA TYR A 337 -4.00 21.64 -0.59
C TYR A 337 -4.26 21.08 -1.98
N ALA A 338 -3.58 20.01 -2.36
CA ALA A 338 -3.60 19.43 -3.69
C ALA A 338 -3.55 17.90 -3.65
N THR A 339 -3.77 17.29 -4.81
CA THR A 339 -3.56 15.85 -5.07
C THR A 339 -4.18 14.91 -4.02
N PRO A 340 -5.46 15.11 -3.63
CA PRO A 340 -6.07 14.27 -2.63
C PRO A 340 -6.27 12.83 -3.14
N VAL A 341 -6.09 11.84 -2.26
CA VAL A 341 -6.31 10.42 -2.55
C VAL A 341 -7.01 9.77 -1.38
N TRP A 342 -8.15 9.14 -1.66
CA TRP A 342 -8.92 8.42 -0.64
C TRP A 342 -8.18 7.13 -0.23
N SER A 343 -8.16 6.84 1.06
CA SER A 343 -7.68 5.56 1.59
C SER A 343 -8.56 4.42 1.06
N PRO A 344 -7.99 3.27 0.70
CA PRO A 344 -8.77 2.09 0.31
C PRO A 344 -9.70 1.59 1.43
N ARG A 345 -9.44 1.95 2.69
CA ARG A 345 -10.34 1.68 3.83
C ARG A 345 -11.48 2.69 3.98
N GLY A 346 -11.40 3.82 3.29
CA GLY A 346 -12.44 4.86 3.30
C GLY A 346 -12.36 5.83 4.48
N ASP A 347 -11.48 5.56 5.43
CA ASP A 347 -11.33 6.24 6.72
C ASP A 347 -10.50 7.52 6.68
N TYR A 348 -9.59 7.66 5.72
CA TYR A 348 -8.74 8.84 5.55
C TYR A 348 -8.69 9.32 4.10
N ILE A 349 -8.31 10.59 3.95
CA ILE A 349 -7.90 11.21 2.69
C ILE A 349 -6.46 11.70 2.89
N ALA A 350 -5.53 11.18 2.08
CA ALA A 350 -4.18 11.73 1.98
C ALA A 350 -4.16 12.90 1.01
N PHE A 351 -3.23 13.83 1.19
CA PHE A 351 -3.10 15.02 0.34
C PHE A 351 -1.68 15.57 0.36
N THR A 352 -1.34 16.34 -0.68
CA THR A 352 -0.19 17.23 -0.66
C THR A 352 -0.60 18.59 -0.14
N LYS A 353 0.20 19.19 0.74
CA LYS A 353 0.01 20.56 1.21
C LYS A 353 1.27 21.37 0.96
N MET A 354 1.11 22.57 0.40
CA MET A 354 2.19 23.53 0.23
C MET A 354 1.96 24.72 1.16
N GLN A 355 2.94 25.00 2.02
CA GLN A 355 2.90 26.12 2.93
C GLN A 355 4.30 26.75 3.04
N GLY A 356 4.39 28.05 2.73
CA GLY A 356 5.69 28.71 2.61
C GLY A 356 6.51 28.12 1.46
N ARG A 357 7.73 27.67 1.75
CA ARG A 357 8.64 27.00 0.79
C ARG A 357 8.78 25.50 1.04
N LYS A 358 7.83 24.92 1.77
CA LYS A 358 7.81 23.50 2.10
C LYS A 358 6.57 22.83 1.54
N PHE A 359 6.74 21.56 1.20
CA PHE A 359 5.67 20.65 0.86
C PHE A 359 5.52 19.62 1.97
N TYR A 360 4.31 19.10 2.08
CA TYR A 360 3.92 18.13 3.08
C TYR A 360 3.05 17.05 2.46
N ILE A 361 3.18 15.83 2.96
CA ILE A 361 2.14 14.82 2.84
C ILE A 361 1.35 14.85 4.14
N GLY A 362 0.04 14.95 4.04
CA GLY A 362 -0.86 14.91 5.19
C GLY A 362 -2.01 13.94 4.98
N VAL A 363 -2.71 13.65 6.08
CA VAL A 363 -3.96 12.90 6.08
C VAL A 363 -5.00 13.62 6.94
N MET A 364 -6.27 13.45 6.59
CA MET A 364 -7.42 13.93 7.37
C MET A 364 -8.58 12.95 7.22
N PHE A 365 -9.55 13.01 8.12
CA PHE A 365 -10.80 12.28 7.96
C PHE A 365 -11.63 12.84 6.78
N PRO A 366 -12.54 12.06 6.17
CA PRO A 366 -13.38 12.51 5.05
C PRO A 366 -14.31 13.70 5.33
N ASP A 367 -14.49 14.06 6.59
CA ASP A 367 -15.21 15.26 7.01
C ASP A 367 -14.32 16.50 7.18
N GLY A 368 -13.00 16.33 7.03
CA GLY A 368 -12.00 17.39 7.17
C GLY A 368 -11.35 17.50 8.56
N THR A 369 -11.83 16.73 9.54
CA THR A 369 -11.26 16.73 10.89
C THR A 369 -9.98 15.89 10.96
N GLY A 370 -9.24 16.00 12.07
CA GLY A 370 -8.07 15.15 12.32
C GLY A 370 -6.90 15.38 11.36
N GLU A 371 -6.76 16.58 10.77
CA GLU A 371 -5.63 16.91 9.90
C GLU A 371 -4.29 16.67 10.63
N ARG A 372 -3.43 15.84 10.03
CA ARG A 372 -2.04 15.64 10.47
C ARG A 372 -1.09 15.58 9.27
N LEU A 373 0.13 16.06 9.48
CA LEU A 373 1.21 16.01 8.48
C LEU A 373 2.14 14.85 8.83
N VAL A 374 2.36 13.95 7.88
CA VAL A 374 3.11 12.69 8.08
C VAL A 374 4.49 12.73 7.43
N ALA A 375 4.70 13.62 6.47
CA ALA A 375 6.01 13.88 5.87
C ALA A 375 6.15 15.34 5.45
N GLU A 376 7.39 15.84 5.43
CA GLU A 376 7.72 17.16 4.89
C GLU A 376 8.99 17.11 4.01
N GLY A 377 9.20 18.16 3.21
CA GLY A 377 10.42 18.34 2.43
C GLY A 377 10.39 19.59 1.55
N TYR A 378 11.44 19.76 0.74
CA TYR A 378 11.52 20.83 -0.27
C TYR A 378 10.45 20.66 -1.35
N LEU A 379 10.28 19.43 -1.85
CA LEU A 379 9.18 19.02 -2.70
C LEU A 379 8.84 17.57 -2.31
N VAL A 380 7.63 17.36 -1.80
CA VAL A 380 7.06 16.04 -1.49
C VAL A 380 5.64 15.99 -2.03
N GLU A 381 5.37 15.10 -2.97
CA GLU A 381 4.07 15.07 -3.67
C GLU A 381 3.66 13.67 -4.10
N ALA A 382 2.49 13.60 -4.74
CA ALA A 382 1.87 12.42 -5.32
C ALA A 382 1.72 11.25 -4.31
N PRO A 383 1.01 11.47 -3.18
CA PRO A 383 0.74 10.39 -2.23
C PRO A 383 -0.07 9.26 -2.90
N THR A 384 0.24 8.03 -2.54
CA THR A 384 -0.49 6.82 -2.92
C THR A 384 -0.52 5.84 -1.76
N TRP A 385 -1.60 5.09 -1.62
CA TRP A 385 -1.82 4.18 -0.49
C TRP A 385 -1.35 2.76 -0.81
N SER A 386 -0.81 2.04 0.17
CA SER A 386 -0.80 0.58 0.13
C SER A 386 -2.24 0.04 0.07
N PRO A 387 -2.49 -1.16 -0.49
CA PRO A 387 -3.85 -1.66 -0.68
C PRO A 387 -4.63 -1.86 0.61
N ASN A 388 -3.95 -2.10 1.74
CA ASN A 388 -4.57 -2.20 3.06
C ASN A 388 -4.77 -0.82 3.75
N GLY A 389 -4.32 0.29 3.15
CA GLY A 389 -4.43 1.64 3.68
C GLY A 389 -3.50 1.96 4.85
N ARG A 390 -2.50 1.12 5.13
CA ARG A 390 -1.57 1.30 6.25
C ARG A 390 -0.40 2.23 5.93
N LEU A 391 0.16 2.13 4.72
CA LEU A 391 1.31 2.91 4.28
C LEU A 391 0.90 3.96 3.24
N LEU A 392 1.63 5.07 3.26
CA LEU A 392 1.62 6.07 2.21
C LEU A 392 2.98 6.10 1.53
N MET A 393 2.97 6.06 0.20
CA MET A 393 4.13 6.27 -0.63
C MET A 393 4.02 7.59 -1.38
N TYR A 394 5.14 8.26 -1.57
CA TYR A 394 5.25 9.55 -2.26
C TYR A 394 6.67 9.70 -2.82
N PHE A 395 6.88 10.70 -3.68
CA PHE A 395 8.23 11.10 -4.05
C PHE A 395 8.68 12.32 -3.27
N ARG A 396 9.98 12.42 -3.05
CA ARG A 396 10.66 13.57 -2.45
C ARG A 396 11.79 14.00 -3.39
N GLN A 397 11.87 15.29 -3.67
CA GLN A 397 13.00 15.88 -4.38
C GLN A 397 13.85 16.72 -3.42
N ASP A 398 15.16 16.51 -3.50
CA ASP A 398 16.14 17.28 -2.74
C ASP A 398 16.17 18.75 -3.25
N PRO A 399 16.43 19.75 -2.38
CA PRO A 399 16.57 21.14 -2.81
C PRO A 399 17.59 21.30 -3.94
N PRO A 400 17.41 22.28 -4.85
CA PRO A 400 18.41 22.56 -5.87
C PRO A 400 19.75 22.96 -5.24
N GLY A 401 20.83 22.61 -5.92
CA GLY A 401 22.18 23.07 -5.56
C GLY A 401 22.36 24.58 -5.74
N PHE A 402 23.52 25.10 -5.36
CA PHE A 402 23.87 26.51 -5.59
C PHE A 402 23.92 26.89 -7.08
N ASP A 403 24.09 25.90 -7.95
CA ASP A 403 24.04 26.01 -9.41
C ASP A 403 22.60 26.06 -9.97
N GLY A 404 21.59 25.93 -9.11
CA GLY A 404 20.18 25.91 -9.50
C GLY A 404 19.73 24.58 -10.12
N ILE A 405 20.59 23.56 -10.17
CA ILE A 405 20.24 22.25 -10.70
C ILE A 405 19.32 21.55 -9.69
N PRO A 406 18.13 21.06 -10.10
CA PRO A 406 17.24 20.34 -9.21
C PRO A 406 17.93 19.12 -8.59
N GLY A 407 17.69 18.89 -7.30
CA GLY A 407 18.22 17.73 -6.59
C GLY A 407 17.60 16.41 -7.06
N ALA A 408 18.16 15.31 -6.55
CA ALA A 408 17.69 13.96 -6.84
C ALA A 408 16.25 13.75 -6.37
N THR A 409 15.50 12.96 -7.13
CA THR A 409 14.11 12.60 -6.78
C THR A 409 14.06 11.13 -6.39
N LYS A 410 13.47 10.83 -5.24
CA LYS A 410 13.45 9.48 -4.65
C LYS A 410 12.05 9.15 -4.13
N ILE A 411 11.74 7.86 -4.06
CA ILE A 411 10.49 7.36 -3.49
C ILE A 411 10.68 7.06 -2.00
N TYR A 412 9.69 7.45 -1.20
CA TYR A 412 9.62 7.17 0.23
C TYR A 412 8.27 6.53 0.56
N ALA A 413 8.26 5.67 1.57
CA ALA A 413 7.05 5.14 2.19
C ALA A 413 7.07 5.47 3.68
N VAL A 414 5.91 5.80 4.24
CA VAL A 414 5.71 6.12 5.65
C VAL A 414 4.45 5.45 6.17
N ASP A 415 4.46 5.04 7.42
CA ASP A 415 3.25 4.58 8.10
C ASP A 415 2.24 5.73 8.23
N ILE A 416 0.94 5.42 8.20
CA ILE A 416 -0.12 6.43 8.33
C ILE A 416 0.00 7.26 9.62
N THR A 417 0.64 6.72 10.67
CA THR A 417 0.96 7.43 11.91
C THR A 417 2.05 8.49 11.78
N GLY A 418 2.81 8.49 10.68
CA GLY A 418 3.96 9.37 10.45
C GLY A 418 5.29 8.79 10.94
N TYR A 419 5.31 7.55 11.44
CA TYR A 419 6.53 6.86 11.85
C TYR A 419 7.05 5.90 10.77
N ASN A 420 8.25 5.36 10.98
CA ASN A 420 8.88 4.38 10.11
C ASN A 420 8.96 4.83 8.64
N GLU A 421 9.32 6.10 8.41
CA GLU A 421 9.62 6.59 7.07
C GLU A 421 10.86 5.86 6.53
N ARG A 422 10.74 5.26 5.35
CA ARG A 422 11.82 4.57 4.67
C ARG A 422 11.92 5.01 3.22
N ARG A 423 13.15 5.06 2.71
CA ARG A 423 13.42 5.27 1.29
C ARG A 423 13.33 3.93 0.56
N LEU A 424 12.67 3.92 -0.60
CA LEU A 424 12.75 2.81 -1.54
C LEU A 424 13.98 2.97 -2.44
N ILE A 425 14.72 1.88 -2.62
CA ILE A 425 15.92 1.88 -3.46
C ILE A 425 15.49 1.68 -4.91
N THR A 426 15.82 2.66 -5.75
CA THR A 426 15.55 2.63 -7.18
C THR A 426 16.88 2.76 -7.94
N PRO A 427 17.03 2.14 -9.13
CA PRO A 427 18.27 2.22 -9.90
C PRO A 427 18.66 3.63 -10.35
N VAL A 428 17.66 4.51 -10.48
CA VAL A 428 17.77 5.90 -10.94
C VAL A 428 16.79 6.78 -10.16
N ASP A 429 16.76 8.09 -10.44
CA ASP A 429 15.78 9.01 -9.85
C ASP A 429 14.35 8.51 -10.14
N ALA A 430 13.44 8.70 -9.19
CA ALA A 430 12.13 8.08 -9.21
C ALA A 430 11.05 9.03 -8.66
N SER A 431 10.00 9.25 -9.44
CA SER A 431 8.88 10.14 -9.14
C SER A 431 7.52 9.47 -9.42
N ASP A 432 6.44 10.14 -9.01
CA ASP A 432 5.05 9.74 -9.29
C ASP A 432 4.73 8.25 -9.03
N PRO A 433 4.95 7.73 -7.81
CA PRO A 433 4.64 6.34 -7.50
C PRO A 433 3.13 6.06 -7.53
N ALA A 434 2.77 4.85 -7.93
CA ALA A 434 1.46 4.25 -7.70
C ALA A 434 1.62 2.81 -7.20
N TRP A 435 0.93 2.49 -6.11
CA TRP A 435 0.94 1.18 -5.48
C TRP A 435 -0.13 0.29 -6.12
N SER A 436 0.21 -0.95 -6.43
CA SER A 436 -0.73 -1.92 -6.98
C SER A 436 -1.72 -2.43 -5.93
N PRO A 437 -2.88 -2.94 -6.34
CA PRO A 437 -3.61 -3.89 -5.51
C PRO A 437 -2.79 -5.17 -5.31
N LEU A 438 -3.21 -6.00 -4.36
CA LEU A 438 -2.64 -7.34 -4.16
C LEU A 438 -2.65 -8.14 -5.47
N LEU A 439 -1.62 -8.95 -5.69
CA LEU A 439 -1.55 -9.82 -6.87
C LEU A 439 -2.62 -10.92 -6.76
N SER A 440 -3.35 -11.16 -7.84
CA SER A 440 -4.40 -12.20 -7.84
C SER A 440 -3.79 -13.61 -7.78
N ASN A 441 -4.42 -14.54 -7.07
CA ASN A 441 -3.97 -15.93 -6.92
C ASN A 441 -4.15 -16.81 -8.18
N ARG A 442 -4.18 -16.21 -9.38
CA ARG A 442 -4.36 -16.96 -10.63
C ARG A 442 -3.08 -17.65 -11.08
#